data_AF-A0A7C3ADK6-F1
#
_entry.id   AF-A0A7C3ADK6-F1
#
_cell.length_a   1.000
_cell.length_b   1.000
_cell.length_c   1.000
_cell.angle_alpha   90.00
_cell.angle_beta   90.00
_cell.angle_gamma   90.00
#
_symmetry.space_group_name_H-M   'P 1'
#
loop_
_entity.id
_entity.type
_entity.pdbx_description
1 polymer ?
#
loop_
_entity_poly.entity_id
_entity_poly.type
_entity_poly.pdbx_seq_one_letter_code
_entity_poly.pdbx_strand_id
1 'polypeptide(L)'
;MKNLAVTLALLAIACGSGIALEIIKGPYLQNVTQTGITVMWETDKPSTSLVRYGDMGLSGYKGDERKVKIHEIRIGGLKPETRYRYKVISRSGGEGIQSEIYTFRTAPRRDTSFRFVVWGDNRTDVKMCKRVAELIASQNPDIVINVGDVVSNGNVYEQWGREYFGPMSCFAHSVPTYVAIGNHERNAHWFDDFVSQPGNEHWFAFSYGNSRFIILDTNRPYDPNSDQYKWLLKELRSKEFRKAAFRFVFFHHPPYSEQWDSPGY
;
A
#
# COMPACT_ATOMS: atom_id res chain seq x y z
N MET A 1 14.49 -15.60 -62.45
CA MET A 1 14.51 -15.71 -60.97
C MET A 1 13.74 -14.51 -60.44
N LYS A 2 12.66 -14.76 -59.70
CA LYS A 2 11.62 -13.77 -59.35
C LYS A 2 12.07 -12.94 -58.13
N ASN A 3 12.01 -11.62 -58.27
CA ASN A 3 12.16 -10.67 -57.17
C ASN A 3 10.96 -10.80 -56.21
N LEU A 4 11.22 -11.09 -54.94
CA LEU A 4 10.21 -11.09 -53.88
C LEU A 4 10.31 -9.77 -53.11
N ALA A 5 9.43 -8.82 -53.43
CA ALA A 5 9.23 -7.62 -52.63
C ALA A 5 8.36 -7.99 -51.41
N VAL A 6 8.91 -7.83 -50.21
CA VAL A 6 8.16 -7.96 -48.96
C VAL A 6 7.57 -6.59 -48.63
N THR A 7 6.27 -6.43 -48.89
CA THR A 7 5.51 -5.23 -48.50
C THR A 7 5.19 -5.31 -47.02
N LEU A 8 5.82 -4.45 -46.20
CA LEU A 8 5.41 -4.22 -44.82
C LEU A 8 4.08 -3.45 -44.83
N ALA A 9 2.98 -4.12 -44.52
CA ALA A 9 1.71 -3.45 -44.25
C ALA A 9 1.79 -2.83 -42.84
N LEU A 10 1.94 -1.51 -42.76
CA LEU A 10 1.64 -0.75 -41.55
C LEU A 10 0.12 -0.82 -41.34
N LEU A 11 -0.32 -1.58 -40.33
CA LEU A 11 -1.68 -1.48 -39.83
C LEU A 11 -1.82 -0.14 -39.11
N ALA A 12 -2.47 0.82 -39.76
CA ALA A 12 -2.95 2.02 -39.10
C ALA A 12 -3.99 1.60 -38.06
N ILE A 13 -3.65 1.74 -36.77
CA ILE A 13 -4.60 1.60 -35.69
C ILE A 13 -5.54 2.80 -35.80
N ALA A 14 -6.80 2.53 -36.13
CA ALA A 14 -7.85 3.52 -36.01
C ALA A 14 -7.91 3.97 -34.54
N CYS A 15 -7.63 5.25 -34.28
CA CYS A 15 -7.92 5.88 -33.00
C CYS A 15 -9.43 5.86 -32.80
N GLY A 16 -9.92 4.84 -32.11
CA GLY A 16 -11.23 4.91 -31.48
C GLY A 16 -11.22 6.08 -30.51
N SER A 17 -12.25 6.92 -30.60
CA SER A 17 -12.55 8.05 -29.71
C SER A 17 -12.97 7.59 -28.30
N GLY A 18 -12.27 6.60 -27.74
CA GLY A 18 -12.36 6.19 -26.35
C GLY A 18 -11.39 7.02 -25.51
N ILE A 19 -11.81 7.37 -24.29
CA ILE A 19 -10.90 7.95 -23.28
C ILE A 19 -9.81 6.92 -23.00
N ALA A 20 -8.53 7.30 -23.11
CA ALA A 20 -7.41 6.40 -22.87
C ALA A 20 -7.45 5.82 -21.45
N LEU A 21 -7.04 4.57 -21.27
CA LEU A 21 -6.89 3.93 -19.95
C LEU A 21 -5.89 4.71 -19.07
N GLU A 22 -6.31 5.06 -17.86
CA GLU A 22 -5.51 5.84 -16.90
C GLU A 22 -5.33 5.10 -15.58
N ILE A 23 -4.17 5.32 -14.95
CA ILE A 23 -3.92 4.96 -13.54
C ILE A 23 -4.31 6.17 -12.70
N ILE A 24 -5.36 6.04 -11.90
CA ILE A 24 -5.95 7.13 -11.13
C ILE A 24 -5.51 7.15 -9.65
N LYS A 25 -4.97 6.03 -9.14
CA LYS A 25 -4.31 5.96 -7.83
C LYS A 25 -3.10 5.04 -7.89
N GLY A 26 -1.98 5.49 -7.34
CA GLY A 26 -0.76 4.69 -7.23
C GLY A 26 0.16 4.71 -8.45
N PRO A 27 1.06 3.71 -8.59
CA PRO A 27 1.17 2.53 -7.74
C PRO A 27 1.60 2.88 -6.31
N TYR A 28 1.16 2.07 -5.35
CA TYR A 28 1.58 2.13 -3.95
C TYR A 28 1.92 0.74 -3.42
N LEU A 29 2.74 0.71 -2.37
CA LEU A 29 3.35 -0.51 -1.86
C LEU A 29 2.79 -0.88 -0.49
N GLN A 30 2.50 -2.17 -0.28
CA GLN A 30 1.94 -2.72 0.94
C GLN A 30 2.62 -4.03 1.32
N ASN A 31 2.44 -4.47 2.58
CA ASN A 31 2.77 -5.81 3.08
C ASN A 31 4.17 -6.30 2.65
N VAL A 32 5.19 -5.46 2.86
CA VAL A 32 6.57 -5.84 2.60
C VAL A 32 7.05 -6.86 3.62
N THR A 33 7.81 -7.84 3.14
CA THR A 33 8.45 -8.89 3.92
C THR A 33 9.88 -9.08 3.42
N GLN A 34 10.66 -9.95 4.05
CA GLN A 34 12.00 -10.28 3.56
C GLN A 34 11.97 -10.92 2.16
N THR A 35 10.89 -11.57 1.77
CA THR A 35 10.85 -12.37 0.53
C THR A 35 9.67 -12.01 -0.38
N GLY A 36 9.03 -10.86 -0.15
CA GLY A 36 7.89 -10.44 -0.94
C GLY A 36 7.36 -9.07 -0.60
N ILE A 37 6.54 -8.53 -1.50
CA ILE A 37 5.85 -7.24 -1.37
C ILE A 37 4.50 -7.31 -2.11
N THR A 38 3.53 -6.49 -1.71
CA THR A 38 2.30 -6.28 -2.49
C THR A 38 2.36 -4.93 -3.20
N VAL A 39 2.06 -4.93 -4.50
CA VAL A 39 1.94 -3.72 -5.32
C VAL A 39 0.47 -3.50 -5.64
N MET A 40 -0.03 -2.30 -5.35
CA MET A 40 -1.41 -1.93 -5.59
C MET A 40 -1.52 -0.68 -6.45
N TRP A 41 -2.58 -0.57 -7.23
CA TRP A 41 -2.94 0.63 -8.01
C TRP A 41 -4.42 0.58 -8.39
N GLU A 42 -4.97 1.70 -8.85
CA GLU A 42 -6.33 1.75 -9.40
C GLU A 42 -6.33 2.35 -10.81
N THR A 43 -7.08 1.74 -11.74
CA THR A 43 -7.39 2.32 -13.05
C THR A 43 -8.81 2.88 -13.14
N ASP A 44 -9.02 3.82 -14.07
CA ASP A 44 -10.32 4.47 -14.31
C ASP A 44 -11.41 3.48 -14.77
N LYS A 45 -11.03 2.41 -15.46
CA LYS A 45 -11.91 1.33 -15.94
C LYS A 45 -11.35 -0.07 -15.63
N PRO A 46 -12.19 -1.14 -15.61
CA PRO A 46 -11.72 -2.51 -15.39
C PRO A 46 -10.65 -2.94 -16.40
N SER A 47 -9.51 -3.41 -15.91
CA SER A 47 -8.35 -3.77 -16.71
C SER A 47 -7.56 -4.94 -16.10
N THR A 48 -6.70 -5.58 -16.89
CA THR A 48 -5.81 -6.64 -16.37
C THR A 48 -4.73 -6.07 -15.46
N SER A 49 -4.12 -6.93 -14.64
CA SER A 49 -3.10 -6.54 -13.67
C SER A 49 -1.76 -7.18 -14.00
N LEU A 50 -0.68 -6.41 -14.19
CA LEU A 50 0.66 -6.96 -14.40
C LEU A 50 1.73 -6.10 -13.74
N VAL A 51 2.63 -6.73 -12.98
CA VAL A 51 3.85 -6.11 -12.46
C VAL A 51 5.05 -6.74 -13.14
N ARG A 52 5.92 -5.91 -13.71
CA ARG A 52 7.27 -6.28 -14.17
C ARG A 52 8.26 -5.85 -13.10
N TYR A 53 9.21 -6.71 -12.70
CA TYR A 53 10.15 -6.40 -11.61
C TYR A 53 11.51 -7.10 -11.76
N GLY A 54 12.52 -6.61 -11.04
CA GLY A 54 13.81 -7.32 -10.83
C GLY A 54 14.90 -6.44 -10.21
N ASP A 55 15.98 -7.06 -9.73
CA ASP A 55 17.08 -6.42 -8.99
C ASP A 55 18.13 -5.77 -9.91
N MET A 56 18.36 -6.31 -11.12
CA MET A 56 19.24 -5.72 -12.13
C MET A 56 18.51 -5.25 -13.41
N GLY A 57 17.31 -5.74 -13.66
CA GLY A 57 16.46 -5.39 -14.80
C GLY A 57 15.04 -5.93 -14.61
N LEU A 58 14.08 -5.51 -15.44
CA LEU A 58 12.67 -5.89 -15.30
C LEU A 58 12.37 -7.25 -15.95
N SER A 59 13.09 -8.30 -15.57
CA SER A 59 12.97 -9.65 -16.18
C SER A 59 11.86 -10.50 -15.57
N GLY A 60 11.53 -10.30 -14.29
CA GLY A 60 10.44 -10.98 -13.60
C GLY A 60 9.09 -10.35 -13.95
N TYR A 61 8.03 -11.16 -13.84
CA TYR A 61 6.66 -10.68 -13.95
C TYR A 61 5.71 -11.48 -13.06
N LYS A 62 4.61 -10.83 -12.66
CA LYS A 62 3.47 -11.45 -11.97
C LYS A 62 2.21 -10.68 -12.38
N GLY A 63 1.15 -11.38 -12.73
CA GLY A 63 -0.08 -10.73 -13.17
C GLY A 63 -1.32 -11.59 -12.94
N ASP A 64 -2.47 -10.96 -13.20
CA ASP A 64 -3.81 -11.52 -13.16
C ASP A 64 -4.60 -10.98 -14.36
N GLU A 65 -5.23 -11.87 -15.12
CA GLU A 65 -6.00 -11.54 -16.31
C GLU A 65 -7.44 -11.09 -15.99
N ARG A 66 -7.89 -11.24 -14.73
CA ARG A 66 -9.19 -10.70 -14.29
C ARG A 66 -9.20 -9.19 -14.45
N LYS A 67 -10.27 -8.67 -15.05
CA LYS A 67 -10.48 -7.23 -15.22
C LYS A 67 -11.08 -6.64 -13.96
N VAL A 68 -10.29 -5.82 -13.27
CA VAL A 68 -10.67 -5.13 -12.04
C VAL A 68 -10.25 -3.66 -12.14
N LYS A 69 -10.81 -2.80 -11.29
CA LYS A 69 -10.35 -1.41 -11.18
C LYS A 69 -9.25 -1.24 -10.15
N ILE A 70 -9.38 -1.89 -8.99
CA ILE A 70 -8.36 -1.91 -7.96
C ILE A 70 -7.55 -3.19 -8.15
N HIS A 71 -6.26 -3.00 -8.36
CA HIS A 71 -5.31 -4.05 -8.69
C HIS A 71 -4.47 -4.38 -7.47
N GLU A 72 -4.31 -5.66 -7.18
CA GLU A 72 -3.47 -6.15 -6.10
C GLU A 72 -2.60 -7.29 -6.61
N ILE A 73 -1.27 -7.10 -6.58
CA ILE A 73 -0.32 -8.13 -7.00
C ILE A 73 0.69 -8.39 -5.90
N ARG A 74 0.57 -9.57 -5.28
CA ARG A 74 1.57 -10.12 -4.35
C ARG A 74 2.72 -10.76 -5.10
N ILE A 75 3.93 -10.25 -4.88
CA ILE A 75 5.18 -10.81 -5.39
C ILE A 75 5.89 -11.55 -4.24
N GLY A 76 6.28 -12.80 -4.48
CA GLY A 76 7.02 -13.63 -3.52
C GLY A 76 8.36 -14.12 -4.10
N GLY A 77 9.11 -14.88 -3.31
CA GLY A 77 10.40 -15.45 -3.74
C GLY A 77 11.52 -14.43 -3.94
N LEU A 78 11.37 -13.23 -3.36
CA LEU A 78 12.37 -12.17 -3.47
C LEU A 78 13.54 -12.42 -2.53
N LYS A 79 14.70 -11.84 -2.86
CA LYS A 79 15.88 -11.84 -1.99
C LYS A 79 15.65 -10.86 -0.83
N PRO A 80 15.97 -11.22 0.43
CA PRO A 80 15.95 -10.30 1.55
C PRO A 80 16.88 -9.11 1.36
N GLU A 81 16.51 -7.98 1.95
CA GLU A 81 17.31 -6.76 1.98
C GLU A 81 17.82 -6.29 0.60
N THR A 82 17.02 -6.51 -0.44
CA THR A 82 17.43 -6.28 -1.84
C THR A 82 16.55 -5.21 -2.45
N ARG A 83 17.17 -4.28 -3.19
CA ARG A 83 16.46 -3.27 -3.98
C ARG A 83 16.00 -3.87 -5.30
N TYR A 84 14.74 -3.67 -5.63
CA TYR A 84 14.12 -4.06 -6.88
C TYR A 84 13.62 -2.83 -7.63
N ARG A 85 13.73 -2.85 -8.96
CA ARG A 85 13.00 -1.98 -9.87
C ARG A 85 11.69 -2.66 -10.25
N TYR A 86 10.63 -1.88 -10.46
CA TYR A 86 9.35 -2.39 -10.94
C TYR A 86 8.57 -1.35 -11.75
N LYS A 87 7.58 -1.82 -12.51
CA LYS A 87 6.51 -0.99 -13.08
C LYS A 87 5.22 -1.80 -13.15
N VAL A 88 4.08 -1.11 -13.12
CA VAL A 88 2.76 -1.71 -13.31
C VAL A 88 2.29 -1.51 -14.75
N ILE A 89 1.52 -2.47 -15.26
CA ILE A 89 0.95 -2.46 -16.59
C ILE A 89 -0.48 -2.96 -16.48
N SER A 90 -1.40 -2.24 -17.13
CA SER A 90 -2.82 -2.59 -17.21
C SER A 90 -3.30 -2.55 -18.64
N ARG A 91 -4.20 -3.47 -19.02
CA ARG A 91 -4.79 -3.51 -20.38
C ARG A 91 -6.31 -3.66 -20.32
N SER A 92 -7.01 -2.92 -21.17
CA SER A 92 -8.46 -3.05 -21.35
C SER A 92 -8.83 -2.73 -22.79
N GLY A 93 -9.48 -3.66 -23.50
CA GLY A 93 -10.09 -3.40 -24.81
C GLY A 93 -9.14 -2.82 -25.87
N GLY A 94 -8.00 -3.45 -26.11
CA GLY A 94 -7.00 -2.97 -27.08
C GLY A 94 -6.11 -1.83 -26.56
N GLU A 95 -6.52 -1.15 -25.48
CA GLU A 95 -5.73 -0.12 -24.81
C GLU A 95 -4.81 -0.72 -23.73
N GLY A 96 -3.71 -0.02 -23.46
CA GLY A 96 -2.80 -0.36 -22.38
C GLY A 96 -2.14 0.87 -21.77
N ILE A 97 -1.95 0.85 -20.45
CA ILE A 97 -1.25 1.86 -19.68
C ILE A 97 -0.10 1.21 -18.90
N GLN A 98 0.97 1.96 -18.66
CA GLN A 98 2.07 1.54 -17.79
C GLN A 98 2.52 2.72 -16.93
N SER A 99 2.99 2.43 -15.72
CA SER A 99 3.62 3.45 -14.88
C SER A 99 5.06 3.73 -15.32
N GLU A 100 5.63 4.80 -14.75
CA GLU A 100 7.08 4.96 -14.62
C GLU A 100 7.73 3.75 -13.92
N ILE A 101 9.06 3.65 -14.02
CA ILE A 101 9.83 2.66 -13.27
C ILE A 101 10.10 3.19 -11.87
N TYR A 102 9.59 2.49 -10.87
CA TYR A 102 9.81 2.78 -9.45
C TYR A 102 10.71 1.72 -8.80
N THR A 103 11.04 1.90 -7.52
CA THR A 103 11.87 0.93 -6.78
C THR A 103 11.29 0.63 -5.42
N PHE A 104 11.49 -0.59 -4.93
CA PHE A 104 11.24 -0.93 -3.53
C PHE A 104 12.43 -1.70 -2.96
N ARG A 105 12.47 -1.85 -1.63
CA ARG A 105 13.43 -2.72 -0.94
C ARG A 105 12.67 -3.74 -0.12
N THR A 106 13.03 -5.02 -0.21
CA THR A 106 12.49 -6.05 0.68
C THR A 106 12.95 -5.79 2.12
N ALA A 107 12.16 -6.27 3.09
CA ALA A 107 12.41 -5.98 4.49
C ALA A 107 13.86 -6.37 4.91
N PRO A 108 14.49 -5.58 5.78
CA PRO A 108 15.86 -5.79 6.22
C PRO A 108 16.00 -7.08 7.01
N ARG A 109 17.24 -7.56 7.09
CA ARG A 109 17.61 -8.59 8.06
C ARG A 109 17.54 -8.03 9.47
N ARG A 110 17.55 -8.92 10.46
CA ARG A 110 17.38 -8.57 11.88
C ARG A 110 18.33 -7.45 12.32
N ASP A 111 19.60 -7.55 11.95
CA ASP A 111 20.66 -6.67 12.46
C ASP A 111 20.94 -5.47 11.55
N THR A 112 20.11 -5.26 10.53
CA THR A 112 20.21 -4.12 9.62
C THR A 112 19.34 -2.98 10.15
N SER A 113 19.97 -1.83 10.39
CA SER A 113 19.28 -0.60 10.77
C SER A 113 18.26 -0.18 9.73
N PHE A 114 17.14 0.36 10.19
CA PHE A 114 16.08 0.87 9.34
C PHE A 114 15.44 2.11 9.97
N ARG A 115 14.72 2.87 9.15
CA ARG A 115 13.96 4.04 9.55
C ARG A 115 12.49 3.83 9.25
N PHE A 116 11.63 4.24 10.16
CA PHE A 116 10.20 4.35 9.89
C PHE A 116 9.68 5.70 10.37
N VAL A 117 8.58 6.14 9.75
CA VAL A 117 7.87 7.35 10.15
C VAL A 117 6.45 6.97 10.55
N VAL A 118 5.94 7.65 11.58
CA VAL A 118 4.57 7.52 12.08
C VAL A 118 3.87 8.86 11.92
N TRP A 119 2.64 8.85 11.45
CA TRP A 119 1.79 10.03 11.24
C TRP A 119 0.31 9.62 11.28
N GLY A 120 -0.62 10.57 11.34
CA GLY A 120 -2.06 10.30 11.38
C GLY A 120 -2.89 11.58 11.24
N ASP A 121 -4.21 11.44 11.18
CA ASP A 121 -5.18 12.55 11.20
C ASP A 121 -4.96 13.58 10.07
N ASN A 122 -4.60 13.10 8.88
CA ASN A 122 -4.07 13.91 7.78
C ASN A 122 -5.11 14.28 6.69
N ARG A 123 -6.40 14.12 6.98
CA ARG A 123 -7.51 14.27 6.02
C ARG A 123 -7.73 15.68 5.43
N THR A 124 -8.07 16.67 6.26
CA THR A 124 -8.87 17.83 5.80
C THR A 124 -8.07 18.91 5.08
N ASP A 125 -6.83 19.19 5.52
CA ASP A 125 -5.94 20.16 4.86
C ASP A 125 -4.98 19.43 3.92
N VAL A 126 -5.47 19.13 2.71
CA VAL A 126 -4.72 18.40 1.67
C VAL A 126 -3.39 19.07 1.31
N LYS A 127 -3.33 20.41 1.35
CA LYS A 127 -2.10 21.15 1.04
C LYS A 127 -1.07 20.94 2.14
N MET A 128 -1.48 21.00 3.40
CA MET A 128 -0.60 20.70 4.53
C MET A 128 -0.21 19.23 4.55
N CYS A 129 -1.16 18.32 4.33
CA CYS A 129 -0.89 16.88 4.25
C CYS A 129 0.17 16.56 3.19
N LYS A 130 0.10 17.21 2.02
CA LYS A 130 1.12 17.05 0.97
C LYS A 130 2.50 17.55 1.41
N ARG A 131 2.57 18.69 2.10
CA ARG A 131 3.85 19.19 2.65
C ARG A 131 4.44 18.24 3.68
N VAL A 132 3.60 17.69 4.56
CA VAL A 132 4.02 16.67 5.52
C VAL A 132 4.50 15.42 4.78
N ALA A 133 3.78 14.94 3.76
CA ALA A 133 4.20 13.80 2.95
C ALA A 133 5.56 14.03 2.25
N GLU A 134 5.83 15.23 1.74
CA GLU A 134 7.14 15.61 1.19
C GLU A 134 8.24 15.63 2.27
N LEU A 135 7.93 16.08 3.49
CA LEU A 135 8.84 15.97 4.64
C LEU A 135 9.12 14.51 4.99
N ILE A 136 8.10 13.64 5.03
CA ILE A 136 8.26 12.19 5.24
C ILE A 136 9.20 11.62 4.17
N ALA A 137 8.97 11.93 2.89
CA ALA A 137 9.81 11.46 1.79
C ALA A 137 11.28 11.91 1.99
N SER A 138 11.51 13.16 2.39
CA SER A 138 12.86 13.69 2.66
C SER A 138 13.61 12.98 3.78
N GLN A 139 12.89 12.34 4.71
CA GLN A 139 13.52 11.56 5.77
C GLN A 139 14.07 10.21 5.28
N ASN A 140 13.79 9.81 4.03
CA ASN A 140 14.16 8.50 3.48
C ASN A 140 13.76 7.33 4.40
N PRO A 141 12.47 7.17 4.75
CA PRO A 141 12.00 6.03 5.53
C PRO A 141 12.03 4.73 4.72
N ASP A 142 12.24 3.61 5.41
CA ASP A 142 12.11 2.27 4.84
C ASP A 142 10.66 1.77 4.85
N ILE A 143 9.84 2.22 5.82
CA ILE A 143 8.37 2.02 5.90
C ILE A 143 7.68 3.25 6.52
N VAL A 144 6.39 3.44 6.24
CA VAL A 144 5.56 4.49 6.85
C VAL A 144 4.32 3.87 7.50
N ILE A 145 3.97 4.32 8.70
CA ILE A 145 2.80 3.85 9.45
C ILE A 145 1.86 5.01 9.69
N ASN A 146 0.66 4.95 9.12
CA ASN A 146 -0.42 5.87 9.40
C ASN A 146 -1.29 5.34 10.56
N VAL A 147 -1.68 6.18 11.51
CA VAL A 147 -2.50 5.78 12.67
C VAL A 147 -3.99 6.10 12.50
N GLY A 148 -4.47 6.25 11.27
CA GLY A 148 -5.88 6.37 10.92
C GLY A 148 -6.34 7.78 10.63
N ASP A 149 -7.62 7.89 10.27
CA ASP A 149 -8.28 9.15 9.90
C ASP A 149 -7.60 9.82 8.68
N VAL A 150 -7.41 9.01 7.63
CA VAL A 150 -6.77 9.40 6.37
C VAL A 150 -7.73 10.09 5.40
N VAL A 151 -9.03 9.95 5.64
CA VAL A 151 -10.11 10.61 4.90
C VAL A 151 -11.12 11.25 5.85
N SER A 152 -11.85 12.24 5.37
CA SER A 152 -12.88 12.94 6.13
C SER A 152 -14.13 12.09 6.35
N ASN A 153 -14.44 11.20 5.41
CA ASN A 153 -15.55 10.25 5.45
C ASN A 153 -15.25 9.09 4.49
N GLY A 154 -14.95 7.91 5.03
CA GLY A 154 -14.57 6.73 4.25
C GLY A 154 -15.61 6.25 3.24
N ASN A 155 -16.87 6.69 3.36
CA ASN A 155 -17.91 6.38 2.38
C ASN A 155 -17.86 7.26 1.12
N VAL A 156 -17.02 8.30 1.08
CA VAL A 156 -16.88 9.20 -0.07
C VAL A 156 -15.62 8.82 -0.86
N TYR A 157 -15.82 8.10 -1.98
CA TYR A 157 -14.75 7.58 -2.83
C TYR A 157 -13.71 8.64 -3.24
N GLU A 158 -14.17 9.84 -3.62
CA GLU A 158 -13.31 10.93 -4.09
C GLU A 158 -12.33 11.40 -3.00
N GLN A 159 -12.69 11.27 -1.73
CA GLN A 159 -11.84 11.67 -0.62
C GLN A 159 -10.61 10.75 -0.48
N TRP A 160 -10.73 9.47 -0.81
CA TRP A 160 -9.56 8.56 -0.83
C TRP A 160 -8.50 9.04 -1.81
N GLY A 161 -8.91 9.43 -3.02
CA GLY A 161 -7.99 9.99 -4.01
C GLY A 161 -7.40 11.33 -3.56
N ARG A 162 -8.25 12.23 -3.06
CA ARG A 162 -7.88 13.61 -2.75
C ARG A 162 -7.06 13.76 -1.46
N GLU A 163 -7.44 13.06 -0.40
CA GLU A 163 -6.96 13.28 0.98
C GLU A 163 -5.90 12.26 1.39
N TYR A 164 -5.96 11.05 0.84
CA TYR A 164 -4.99 9.99 1.16
C TYR A 164 -3.97 9.75 0.05
N PHE A 165 -4.43 9.24 -1.10
CA PHE A 165 -3.53 8.80 -2.17
C PHE A 165 -2.80 9.94 -2.89
N GLY A 166 -3.46 11.07 -3.06
CA GLY A 166 -2.86 12.28 -3.64
C GLY A 166 -1.63 12.75 -2.86
N PRO A 167 -1.76 13.06 -1.55
CA PRO A 167 -0.63 13.47 -0.72
C PRO A 167 0.51 12.46 -0.65
N MET A 168 0.24 11.16 -0.48
CA MET A 168 1.29 10.13 -0.35
C MET A 168 1.97 9.74 -1.67
N SER A 169 1.46 10.21 -2.82
CA SER A 169 1.97 9.84 -4.15
C SER A 169 3.46 10.13 -4.36
N CYS A 170 4.05 11.05 -3.59
CA CYS A 170 5.48 11.37 -3.68
C CYS A 170 6.42 10.31 -3.08
N PHE A 171 5.90 9.35 -2.30
CA PHE A 171 6.72 8.29 -1.70
C PHE A 171 6.10 6.90 -1.78
N ALA A 172 4.77 6.76 -1.87
CA ALA A 172 4.09 5.48 -1.73
C ALA A 172 4.45 4.45 -2.81
N HIS A 173 4.90 4.91 -3.99
CA HIS A 173 5.42 4.06 -5.06
C HIS A 173 6.79 3.44 -4.73
N SER A 174 7.47 3.88 -3.67
CA SER A 174 8.80 3.37 -3.29
C SER A 174 8.95 2.97 -1.84
N VAL A 175 8.07 3.46 -0.97
CA VAL A 175 8.07 3.17 0.47
C VAL A 175 6.77 2.48 0.84
N PRO A 176 6.83 1.22 1.34
CA PRO A 176 5.65 0.51 1.82
C PRO A 176 4.97 1.25 2.98
N THR A 177 3.64 1.33 2.91
CA THR A 177 2.83 1.95 3.96
C THR A 177 1.98 0.92 4.69
N TYR A 178 1.62 1.23 5.93
CA TYR A 178 0.64 0.52 6.74
C TYR A 178 -0.30 1.55 7.36
N VAL A 179 -1.54 1.18 7.66
CA VAL A 179 -2.54 2.07 8.23
C VAL A 179 -3.36 1.35 9.30
N ALA A 180 -3.45 1.94 10.50
CA ALA A 180 -4.51 1.61 11.44
C ALA A 180 -5.79 2.33 10.98
N ILE A 181 -6.95 1.69 11.08
CA ILE A 181 -8.21 2.34 10.73
C ILE A 181 -8.65 3.30 11.85
N GLY A 182 -9.10 4.50 11.47
CA GLY A 182 -9.69 5.50 12.36
C GLY A 182 -11.21 5.58 12.22
N ASN A 183 -11.86 6.41 13.06
CA ASN A 183 -13.32 6.49 13.07
C ASN A 183 -13.89 7.20 11.84
N HIS A 184 -13.11 8.03 11.14
CA HIS A 184 -13.58 8.68 9.92
C HIS A 184 -13.56 7.78 8.69
N GLU A 185 -12.80 6.68 8.69
CA GLU A 185 -12.94 5.63 7.68
C GLU A 185 -14.31 4.92 7.79
N ARG A 186 -14.98 5.00 8.95
CA ARG A 186 -16.38 4.55 9.16
C ARG A 186 -16.65 3.09 8.84
N ASN A 187 -15.62 2.23 8.90
CA ASN A 187 -15.70 0.84 8.45
C ASN A 187 -16.27 0.71 7.02
N ALA A 188 -16.03 1.72 6.16
CA ALA A 188 -16.45 1.67 4.77
C ALA A 188 -15.62 0.62 4.02
N HIS A 189 -16.27 -0.14 3.13
CA HIS A 189 -15.62 -1.17 2.30
C HIS A 189 -14.40 -0.63 1.52
N TRP A 190 -14.38 0.66 1.19
CA TRP A 190 -13.24 1.28 0.52
C TRP A 190 -11.93 1.15 1.31
N PHE A 191 -11.97 1.13 2.65
CA PHE A 191 -10.76 0.86 3.43
C PHE A 191 -10.20 -0.52 3.07
N ASP A 192 -11.04 -1.55 3.14
CA ASP A 192 -10.68 -2.94 2.86
C ASP A 192 -10.25 -3.13 1.39
N ASP A 193 -10.90 -2.43 0.45
CA ASP A 193 -10.54 -2.50 -0.97
C ASP A 193 -9.19 -1.83 -1.28
N PHE A 194 -8.81 -0.78 -0.54
CA PHE A 194 -7.64 0.05 -0.82
C PHE A 194 -6.38 -0.34 -0.04
N VAL A 195 -6.45 -1.35 0.81
CA VAL A 195 -5.30 -1.84 1.56
C VAL A 195 -5.05 -3.31 1.24
N SER A 196 -3.81 -3.75 1.43
CA SER A 196 -3.46 -5.17 1.40
C SER A 196 -2.47 -5.36 2.54
N GLN A 197 -2.99 -5.40 3.75
CA GLN A 197 -2.17 -5.44 4.97
C GLN A 197 -2.01 -6.90 5.43
N PRO A 198 -1.13 -7.18 6.40
CA PRO A 198 -1.05 -8.53 6.97
C PRO A 198 -2.35 -8.96 7.66
N GLY A 199 -2.53 -10.27 7.80
CA GLY A 199 -3.59 -10.83 8.64
C GLY A 199 -4.99 -10.55 8.09
N ASN A 200 -5.82 -9.91 8.90
CA ASN A 200 -7.18 -9.51 8.52
C ASN A 200 -7.30 -8.01 8.24
N GLU A 201 -6.17 -7.31 8.12
CA GLU A 201 -6.06 -5.91 7.71
C GLU A 201 -6.63 -4.86 8.68
N HIS A 202 -7.30 -5.29 9.75
CA HIS A 202 -7.78 -4.44 10.83
C HIS A 202 -6.88 -4.52 12.08
N TRP A 203 -6.57 -5.74 12.53
CA TRP A 203 -5.62 -5.97 13.61
C TRP A 203 -4.62 -7.04 13.19
N PHE A 204 -3.37 -6.64 13.12
CA PHE A 204 -2.35 -7.47 12.53
C PHE A 204 -0.98 -7.15 13.11
N ALA A 205 -0.03 -8.02 12.83
CA ALA A 205 1.34 -7.83 13.25
C ALA A 205 2.32 -8.31 12.18
N PHE A 206 3.40 -7.56 12.03
CA PHE A 206 4.48 -7.90 11.11
C PHE A 206 5.84 -7.60 11.74
N SER A 207 6.86 -8.25 11.20
CA SER A 207 8.24 -8.08 11.65
C SER A 207 9.02 -7.31 10.60
N TYR A 208 9.79 -6.32 11.04
CA TYR A 208 10.67 -5.53 10.19
C TYR A 208 12.00 -5.31 10.93
N GLY A 209 13.10 -5.81 10.36
CA GLY A 209 14.38 -5.86 11.07
C GLY A 209 14.29 -6.66 12.38
N ASN A 210 14.78 -6.08 13.47
CA ASN A 210 14.68 -6.66 14.83
C ASN A 210 13.39 -6.27 15.57
N SER A 211 12.43 -5.63 14.90
CA SER A 211 11.24 -5.05 15.55
C SER A 211 9.96 -5.82 15.20
N ARG A 212 9.01 -5.86 16.15
CA ARG A 212 7.64 -6.34 15.95
C ARG A 212 6.69 -5.15 16.00
N PHE A 213 5.88 -5.01 14.96
CA PHE A 213 4.86 -3.99 14.81
C PHE A 213 3.51 -4.65 15.00
N ILE A 214 2.67 -4.08 15.86
CA ILE A 214 1.29 -4.51 16.12
C ILE A 214 0.38 -3.33 15.81
N ILE A 215 -0.60 -3.54 14.94
CA ILE A 215 -1.64 -2.57 14.63
C ILE A 215 -2.95 -3.12 15.21
N LEU A 216 -3.70 -2.27 15.90
CA LEU A 216 -5.01 -2.58 16.48
C LEU A 216 -6.08 -1.66 15.88
N ASP A 217 -7.30 -2.17 15.82
CA ASP A 217 -8.50 -1.44 15.38
C ASP A 217 -9.32 -1.05 16.61
N THR A 218 -9.24 0.21 17.00
CA THR A 218 -9.97 0.75 18.16
C THR A 218 -11.42 1.09 17.86
N ASN A 219 -11.87 0.96 16.60
CA ASN A 219 -13.29 1.11 16.22
C ASN A 219 -14.10 -0.17 16.43
N ARG A 220 -13.42 -1.28 16.78
CA ARG A 220 -14.02 -2.59 16.99
C ARG A 220 -13.85 -3.05 18.44
N PRO A 221 -14.68 -3.98 18.93
CA PRO A 221 -14.60 -4.46 20.30
C PRO A 221 -13.19 -4.94 20.68
N TYR A 222 -12.68 -4.45 21.81
CA TYR A 222 -11.36 -4.79 22.37
C TYR A 222 -11.46 -5.22 23.85
N ASP A 223 -12.67 -5.51 24.33
CA ASP A 223 -12.90 -6.11 25.65
C ASP A 223 -12.37 -7.56 25.72
N PRO A 224 -12.21 -8.15 26.92
CA PRO A 224 -11.62 -9.49 27.08
C PRO A 224 -12.30 -10.63 26.31
N ASN A 225 -13.58 -10.47 25.91
CA ASN A 225 -14.30 -11.47 25.13
C ASN A 225 -14.18 -11.26 23.62
N SER A 226 -13.60 -10.15 23.16
CA SER A 226 -13.48 -9.85 21.73
C SER A 226 -12.43 -10.70 21.02
N ASP A 227 -12.61 -10.90 19.72
CA ASP A 227 -11.67 -11.64 18.88
C ASP A 227 -10.31 -10.96 18.79
N GLN A 228 -10.31 -9.62 18.72
CA GLN A 228 -9.10 -8.81 18.71
C GLN A 228 -8.32 -8.98 20.02
N TYR A 229 -8.98 -8.95 21.18
CA TYR A 229 -8.31 -9.13 22.46
C TYR A 229 -7.67 -10.53 22.58
N LYS A 230 -8.42 -11.57 22.23
CA LYS A 230 -7.91 -12.96 22.23
C LYS A 230 -6.76 -13.13 21.24
N TRP A 231 -6.86 -12.53 20.06
CA TRP A 231 -5.80 -12.50 19.07
C TRP A 231 -4.54 -11.80 19.62
N LEU A 232 -4.69 -10.64 20.25
CA LEU A 232 -3.57 -9.89 20.82
C LEU A 232 -2.86 -10.71 21.90
N LEU A 233 -3.59 -11.36 22.81
CA LEU A 233 -2.98 -12.24 23.81
C LEU A 233 -2.16 -13.39 23.18
N LYS A 234 -2.63 -13.93 22.04
CA LYS A 234 -1.88 -14.93 21.27
C LYS A 234 -0.63 -14.31 20.62
N GLU A 235 -0.75 -13.12 20.04
CA GLU A 235 0.37 -12.39 19.43
C GLU A 235 1.45 -12.03 20.45
N LEU A 236 1.09 -11.55 21.64
CA LEU A 236 2.03 -11.25 22.73
C LEU A 236 2.80 -12.49 23.22
N ARG A 237 2.29 -13.70 22.92
CA ARG A 237 2.96 -14.98 23.22
C ARG A 237 3.71 -15.56 22.02
N SER A 238 3.64 -14.92 20.85
CA SER A 238 4.26 -15.40 19.61
C SER A 238 5.78 -15.43 19.72
N LYS A 239 6.40 -16.29 18.91
CA LYS A 239 7.87 -16.38 18.83
C LYS A 239 8.46 -15.07 18.29
N GLU A 240 7.77 -14.47 17.33
CA GLU A 240 8.13 -13.22 16.66
C GLU A 240 8.14 -12.08 17.66
N PHE A 241 7.07 -11.93 18.47
CA PHE A 241 6.99 -10.94 19.53
C PHE A 241 8.06 -11.14 20.61
N ARG A 242 8.28 -12.37 21.06
CA ARG A 242 9.31 -12.66 22.08
C ARG A 242 10.73 -12.42 21.57
N LYS A 243 11.00 -12.71 20.29
CA LYS A 243 12.32 -12.48 19.68
C LYS A 243 12.61 -11.02 19.34
N ALA A 244 11.60 -10.18 19.20
CA ALA A 244 11.79 -8.78 18.84
C ALA A 244 12.62 -8.04 19.90
N ALA A 245 13.57 -7.21 19.46
CA ALA A 245 14.29 -6.29 20.33
C ALA A 245 13.37 -5.14 20.73
N PHE A 246 12.68 -4.55 19.74
CA PHE A 246 11.70 -3.49 19.94
C PHE A 246 10.30 -3.96 19.57
N ARG A 247 9.32 -3.46 20.30
CA ARG A 247 7.89 -3.76 20.11
C ARG A 247 7.16 -2.44 20.02
N PHE A 248 6.44 -2.24 18.93
CA PHE A 248 5.65 -1.04 18.70
C PHE A 248 4.20 -1.43 18.51
N VAL A 249 3.30 -0.68 19.15
CA VAL A 249 1.86 -0.89 19.07
C VAL A 249 1.24 0.42 18.57
N PHE A 250 0.41 0.32 17.54
CA PHE A 250 -0.23 1.45 16.86
C PHE A 250 -1.73 1.25 16.80
N PHE A 251 -2.47 2.32 17.02
CA PHE A 251 -3.92 2.37 16.96
C PHE A 251 -4.37 3.82 16.95
N HIS A 252 -5.61 4.06 16.56
CA HIS A 252 -6.11 5.40 16.30
C HIS A 252 -6.47 6.16 17.59
N HIS A 253 -7.27 5.56 18.47
CA HIS A 253 -7.75 6.23 19.68
C HIS A 253 -6.72 6.13 20.83
N PRO A 254 -6.07 7.22 21.27
CA PRO A 254 -5.03 7.14 22.29
C PRO A 254 -5.59 6.70 23.65
N PRO A 255 -4.88 5.86 24.42
CA PRO A 255 -5.36 5.40 25.72
C PRO A 255 -5.13 6.45 26.82
N TYR A 256 -4.22 7.38 26.58
CA TYR A 256 -3.86 8.50 27.43
C TYR A 256 -3.71 9.72 26.53
N SER A 257 -4.59 10.70 26.68
CA SER A 257 -4.50 12.01 26.00
C SER A 257 -4.69 13.10 27.06
N GLU A 258 -3.88 14.15 27.00
CA GLU A 258 -4.01 15.30 27.91
C GLU A 258 -5.19 16.22 27.53
N GLN A 259 -5.95 15.90 26.48
CA GLN A 259 -7.13 16.67 26.04
C GLN A 259 -8.35 15.79 25.72
N TRP A 260 -9.48 16.21 26.29
CA TRP A 260 -10.91 15.91 26.06
C TRP A 260 -11.63 14.78 26.83
N ASP A 261 -12.33 15.19 27.90
CA ASP A 261 -13.62 14.63 28.36
C ASP A 261 -14.76 15.10 27.43
N SER A 262 -14.78 14.65 26.18
CA SER A 262 -15.96 14.82 25.31
C SER A 262 -16.61 13.44 25.10
N PRO A 263 -17.90 13.26 25.45
CA PRO A 263 -18.61 12.02 25.16
C PRO A 263 -18.83 11.95 23.65
N GLY A 264 -17.97 11.21 22.96
CA GLY A 264 -18.01 11.11 21.50
C GLY A 264 -16.73 10.67 20.79
N TYR A 265 -15.66 10.35 21.53
CA TYR A 265 -14.70 9.34 21.04
C TYR A 265 -15.35 7.95 21.07
#